data_AF-A0A9W6W7U8-F1
#
_entry.id   AF-A0A9W6W7U8-F1
#
_cell.length_a   1.000
_cell.length_b   1.000
_cell.length_c   1.000
_cell.angle_alpha   90.00
_cell.angle_beta   90.00
_cell.angle_gamma   90.00
#
_symmetry.space_group_name_H-M   'P 1'
#
loop_
_entity.id
_entity.type
_entity.pdbx_description
1 polymer ?
#
loop_
_entity_poly.entity_id
_entity_poly.type
_entity_poly.pdbx_seq_one_letter_code
_entity_poly.pdbx_strand_id
1 'polypeptide(L)'
;MDMAQTSPNGGEPARLGRFFWASLAVLGIVILAAVVTFVGRHHRPTADPGLGFADSGAPDPVPDAKIAIGGTLYYLKAGDKTSQLWSWRTGGEGKSVYSVNGRWMFDTAGLSADGRFLAYVSDRAELVVRDLSAGTERVVVAGLALGEQVCQDAVWAPDGKPMVLTQNGVDASGAPKLQWFDVTTGAAASTAVKVGGCFARPVARTDGGYDLYYLSKGDVYWQTPDGNAAATGLGPAVSDTVGEPVRALGGVSPDGKKVCVLTGDGGPLKKRALDCSVIADIATTRVEPLKDVPDSGVRGPVLFMPDGRRVARFSNFVSLRGLDGIPTGTEPEPESIKDLWLLAYVS
;
A
#
# COMPACT_ATOMS: atom_id res chain seq x y z
N MET A 1 -48.55 39.81 27.16
CA MET A 1 -48.20 38.52 27.76
C MET A 1 -46.78 38.63 28.24
N ASP A 2 -46.67 39.01 29.51
CA ASP A 2 -45.42 39.15 30.25
C ASP A 2 -44.81 37.78 30.54
N MET A 3 -43.51 37.64 30.28
CA MET A 3 -42.67 36.74 31.08
C MET A 3 -41.35 37.43 31.36
N ALA A 4 -41.22 37.88 32.60
CA ALA A 4 -40.01 38.38 33.21
C ALA A 4 -39.01 37.24 33.43
N GLN A 5 -37.76 37.46 33.01
CA GLN A 5 -36.61 36.66 33.45
C GLN A 5 -35.93 37.35 34.64
N THR A 6 -35.96 36.68 35.79
CA THR A 6 -35.15 37.01 36.96
C THR A 6 -33.97 36.04 37.05
N SER A 7 -32.76 36.59 36.92
CA SER A 7 -31.53 36.04 37.50
C SER A 7 -31.53 36.28 39.02
N PRO A 8 -30.91 35.41 39.86
CA PRO A 8 -29.63 35.85 40.42
C PRO A 8 -28.60 34.74 40.79
N ASN A 9 -27.32 35.14 40.73
CA ASN A 9 -26.18 34.80 41.61
C ASN A 9 -25.78 33.31 41.75
N GLY A 10 -24.51 32.90 41.80
CA GLY A 10 -23.26 33.58 42.11
C GLY A 10 -22.36 32.53 42.79
N GLY A 11 -21.16 32.27 42.26
CA GLY A 11 -20.22 31.30 42.81
C GLY A 11 -18.79 31.64 42.38
N GLU A 12 -17.93 31.86 43.37
CA GLU A 12 -16.63 32.53 43.34
C GLU A 12 -15.52 31.88 42.49
N PRO A 13 -14.48 32.66 42.11
CA PRO A 13 -13.25 32.17 41.51
C PRO A 13 -12.25 31.65 42.56
N ALA A 14 -11.70 30.46 42.32
CA ALA A 14 -10.64 29.88 43.16
C ALA A 14 -9.35 30.71 43.06
N ARG A 15 -8.87 31.13 44.23
CA ARG A 15 -7.65 31.90 44.47
C ARG A 15 -6.39 31.06 44.20
N LEU A 16 -5.51 31.55 43.33
CA LEU A 16 -4.13 31.10 43.20
C LEU A 16 -3.26 31.79 44.27
N GLY A 17 -2.97 31.06 45.35
CA GLY A 17 -2.04 31.47 46.39
C GLY A 17 -0.59 31.20 46.00
N ARG A 18 0.21 32.27 45.91
CA ARG A 18 1.67 32.22 45.97
C ARG A 18 2.11 31.98 47.41
N PHE A 19 2.95 30.97 47.66
CA PHE A 19 3.81 30.93 48.85
C PHE A 19 5.22 30.43 48.47
N PHE A 20 6.19 31.29 48.72
CA PHE A 20 7.63 31.05 48.77
C PHE A 20 7.99 30.55 50.18
N TRP A 21 8.84 29.52 50.32
CA TRP A 21 10.12 29.56 51.04
C TRP A 21 10.82 28.19 51.02
N ALA A 22 12.15 28.28 50.98
CA ALA A 22 13.13 27.21 50.83
C ALA A 22 13.46 26.48 52.15
N SER A 23 13.98 25.25 52.07
CA SER A 23 15.39 24.92 52.38
C SER A 23 15.62 23.44 52.70
N LEU A 24 16.67 22.91 52.05
CA LEU A 24 17.59 21.81 52.40
C LEU A 24 17.22 20.79 53.49
N ALA A 25 17.26 19.51 53.10
CA ALA A 25 17.86 18.46 53.92
C ALA A 25 18.70 17.53 53.04
N VAL A 26 19.94 17.36 53.49
CA VAL A 26 21.03 16.57 52.93
C VAL A 26 20.74 15.07 53.09
N LEU A 27 20.88 14.28 52.03
CA LEU A 27 21.25 12.87 52.18
C LEU A 27 22.22 12.49 51.05
N GLY A 28 23.48 12.32 51.44
CA GLY A 28 24.52 11.80 50.57
C GLY A 28 24.32 10.30 50.34
N ILE A 29 24.40 9.89 49.07
CA ILE A 29 24.70 8.52 48.70
C ILE A 29 25.93 8.58 47.80
N VAL A 30 27.01 8.02 48.33
CA VAL A 30 28.27 7.76 47.65
C VAL A 30 28.05 6.65 46.63
N ILE A 31 28.18 6.95 45.33
CA ILE A 31 28.37 5.92 44.30
C ILE A 31 29.82 6.01 43.85
N LEU A 32 30.60 5.00 44.26
CA LEU A 32 31.97 4.77 43.81
C LEU A 32 31.94 4.45 42.31
N ALA A 33 32.57 5.30 41.50
CA ALA A 33 32.88 4.99 40.11
C ALA A 33 34.08 4.04 40.07
N ALA A 34 33.84 2.75 39.82
CA ALA A 34 34.87 1.84 39.35
C ALA A 34 35.04 2.07 37.84
N VAL A 35 36.02 2.89 37.46
CA VAL A 35 36.53 2.98 36.09
C VAL A 35 37.36 1.72 35.85
N VAL A 36 36.71 0.67 35.32
CA VAL A 36 37.43 -0.46 34.72
C VAL A 36 37.71 -0.07 33.27
N THR A 37 38.94 0.38 33.02
CA THR A 37 39.51 0.43 31.66
C THR A 37 39.65 -0.99 31.14
N PHE A 38 38.63 -1.47 30.44
CA PHE A 38 38.72 -2.68 29.63
C PHE A 38 39.40 -2.31 28.31
N VAL A 39 40.72 -2.43 28.26
CA VAL A 39 41.49 -2.43 27.01
C VAL A 39 41.28 -3.81 26.36
N GLY A 40 40.07 -4.04 25.86
CA GLY A 40 39.76 -5.15 24.99
C GLY A 40 40.28 -4.81 23.60
N ARG A 41 41.39 -5.42 23.18
CA ARG A 41 41.81 -5.49 21.77
C ARG A 41 40.66 -6.14 20.98
N HIS A 42 39.77 -5.32 20.44
CA HIS A 42 38.92 -5.77 19.33
C HIS A 42 39.86 -6.11 18.19
N HIS A 43 40.03 -7.41 17.94
CA HIS A 43 40.44 -7.90 16.64
C HIS A 43 39.42 -7.34 15.66
N ARG A 44 39.81 -6.29 14.92
CA ARG A 44 39.14 -5.94 13.68
C ARG A 44 39.14 -7.23 12.85
N PRO A 45 37.99 -7.72 12.38
CA PRO A 45 38.00 -8.67 11.29
C PRO A 45 38.83 -8.02 10.18
N THR A 46 39.91 -8.68 9.79
CA THR A 46 40.63 -8.36 8.57
C THR A 46 39.60 -8.27 7.46
N ALA A 47 39.57 -7.12 6.77
CA ALA A 47 38.79 -6.94 5.57
C ALA A 47 39.07 -8.14 4.66
N ASP A 48 38.03 -8.93 4.39
CA ASP A 48 38.09 -10.03 3.43
C ASP A 48 38.41 -9.40 2.06
N PRO A 49 39.58 -9.67 1.47
CA PRO A 49 39.94 -9.10 0.20
C PRO A 49 39.18 -9.85 -0.89
N GLY A 50 38.02 -9.31 -1.29
CA GLY A 50 37.45 -9.56 -2.60
C GLY A 50 36.35 -10.62 -2.65
N LEU A 51 35.20 -10.33 -2.05
CA LEU A 51 33.95 -10.60 -2.77
C LEU A 51 33.74 -9.44 -3.73
N GLY A 52 34.37 -9.54 -4.90
CA GLY A 52 33.99 -8.74 -6.04
C GLY A 52 32.53 -9.02 -6.32
N PHE A 53 31.65 -8.12 -5.89
CA PHE A 53 30.35 -7.98 -6.55
C PHE A 53 30.72 -7.58 -7.97
N ALA A 54 30.76 -8.58 -8.85
CA ALA A 54 30.74 -8.34 -10.27
C ALA A 54 29.65 -7.29 -10.49
N ASP A 55 30.01 -6.24 -11.22
CA ASP A 55 29.08 -5.33 -11.83
C ASP A 55 28.12 -6.22 -12.61
N SER A 56 27.01 -6.59 -11.98
CA SER A 56 26.01 -7.48 -12.54
C SER A 56 25.23 -6.57 -13.45
N GLY A 57 25.84 -6.31 -14.62
CA GLY A 57 25.16 -5.75 -15.75
C GLY A 57 23.78 -6.38 -15.77
N ALA A 58 22.75 -5.52 -15.76
CA ALA A 58 21.37 -5.96 -15.77
C ALA A 58 21.28 -7.16 -16.73
N PRO A 59 20.72 -8.32 -16.30
CA PRO A 59 20.66 -9.49 -17.15
C PRO A 59 20.14 -9.04 -18.51
N ASP A 60 20.91 -9.35 -19.56
CA ASP A 60 20.54 -8.99 -20.92
C ASP A 60 19.07 -9.38 -21.10
N PRO A 61 18.20 -8.47 -21.59
CA PRO A 61 16.80 -8.78 -21.80
C PRO A 61 16.74 -10.10 -22.57
N VAL A 62 15.94 -11.05 -22.06
CA VAL A 62 15.77 -12.38 -22.69
C VAL A 62 15.56 -12.15 -24.18
N PRO A 63 16.49 -12.59 -25.06
CA PRO A 63 16.44 -12.21 -26.46
C PRO A 63 15.14 -12.73 -27.09
N ASP A 64 14.39 -11.81 -27.68
CA ASP A 64 13.40 -12.05 -28.75
C ASP A 64 12.13 -12.85 -28.45
N ALA A 65 11.86 -13.27 -27.21
CA ALA A 65 10.53 -13.79 -26.86
C ALA A 65 9.52 -12.65 -26.67
N LYS A 66 9.04 -12.07 -27.79
CA LYS A 66 7.86 -11.20 -27.82
C LYS A 66 6.65 -12.01 -27.39
N ILE A 67 6.30 -11.94 -26.11
CA ILE A 67 5.04 -12.47 -25.62
C ILE A 67 4.07 -11.30 -25.45
N ALA A 68 3.02 -11.34 -26.26
CA ALA A 68 1.86 -10.48 -26.06
C ALA A 68 1.28 -10.74 -24.66
N ILE A 69 1.32 -9.73 -23.80
CA ILE A 69 0.52 -9.73 -22.58
C ILE A 69 -0.93 -9.68 -23.06
N GLY A 70 -1.61 -10.82 -23.05
CA GLY A 70 -2.88 -11.05 -23.75
C GLY A 70 -4.10 -10.25 -23.28
N GLY A 71 -3.90 -9.28 -22.39
CA GLY A 71 -4.96 -8.43 -21.84
C GLY A 71 -4.67 -6.93 -22.03
N THR A 72 -5.33 -6.11 -21.23
CA THR A 72 -5.21 -4.64 -21.24
C THR A 72 -4.59 -4.17 -19.94
N LEU A 73 -3.53 -3.39 -20.03
CA LEU A 73 -2.93 -2.68 -18.91
C LEU A 73 -3.56 -1.29 -18.79
N TYR A 74 -3.89 -0.91 -17.56
CA TYR A 74 -4.48 0.38 -17.25
C TYR A 74 -3.51 1.22 -16.42
N TYR A 75 -3.44 2.51 -16.75
CA TYR A 75 -2.50 3.45 -16.17
C TYR A 75 -3.22 4.70 -15.67
N LEU A 76 -2.68 5.33 -14.64
CA LEU A 76 -3.14 6.61 -14.12
C LEU A 76 -2.13 7.70 -14.45
N LYS A 77 -2.62 8.80 -15.01
CA LYS A 77 -1.87 10.04 -15.14
C LYS A 77 -2.30 10.98 -14.02
N ALA A 78 -1.37 11.37 -13.15
CA ALA A 78 -1.58 12.51 -12.27
C ALA A 78 -1.38 13.81 -13.06
N GLY A 79 -2.22 14.79 -12.80
CA GLY A 79 -2.01 16.17 -13.22
C GLY A 79 -2.57 17.11 -12.15
N ASP A 80 -2.06 18.34 -12.11
CA ASP A 80 -2.42 19.33 -11.07
C ASP A 80 -3.92 19.62 -11.01
N LYS A 81 -4.61 19.49 -12.15
CA LYS A 81 -6.03 19.79 -12.28
C LYS A 81 -6.86 18.64 -12.84
N THR A 82 -6.21 17.61 -13.37
CA THR A 82 -6.89 16.50 -14.03
C THR A 82 -6.15 15.21 -13.78
N SER A 83 -6.89 14.19 -13.37
CA SER A 83 -6.41 12.81 -13.38
C SER A 83 -6.99 12.08 -14.57
N GLN A 84 -6.21 11.19 -15.19
CA GLN A 84 -6.64 10.46 -16.38
C GLN A 84 -6.40 8.96 -16.22
N LEU A 85 -7.36 8.17 -16.69
CA LEU A 85 -7.19 6.73 -16.89
C LEU A 85 -6.77 6.50 -18.34
N TRP A 86 -5.72 5.73 -18.52
CA TRP A 86 -5.17 5.31 -19.80
C TRP A 86 -5.25 3.80 -19.92
N SER A 87 -5.39 3.30 -21.14
CA SER A 87 -5.35 1.87 -21.45
C SER A 87 -4.28 1.60 -22.49
N TRP A 88 -3.66 0.43 -22.40
CA TRP A 88 -2.67 -0.03 -23.36
C TRP A 88 -2.76 -1.55 -23.55
N ARG A 89 -2.59 -1.98 -24.79
CA ARG A 89 -2.40 -3.39 -25.16
C ARG A 89 -1.06 -3.52 -25.86
N THR A 90 -0.36 -4.62 -25.60
CA THR A 90 0.94 -4.89 -26.20
C THR A 90 0.94 -4.65 -27.71
N GLY A 91 1.97 -3.95 -28.19
CA GLY A 91 2.14 -3.60 -29.61
C GLY A 91 1.26 -2.45 -30.10
N GLY A 92 0.34 -1.93 -29.28
CA GLY A 92 -0.50 -0.76 -29.58
C GLY A 92 0.03 0.53 -28.96
N GLU A 93 -0.62 1.64 -29.31
CA GLU A 93 -0.45 2.91 -28.61
C GLU A 93 -1.30 2.95 -27.34
N GLY A 94 -0.77 3.56 -26.28
CA GLY A 94 -1.57 3.89 -25.10
C GLY A 94 -2.56 5.02 -25.40
N LYS A 95 -3.77 4.91 -24.84
CA LYS A 95 -4.87 5.86 -25.09
C LYS A 95 -5.57 6.26 -23.79
N SER A 96 -5.86 7.55 -23.65
CA SER A 96 -6.74 8.03 -22.58
C SER A 96 -8.15 7.50 -22.82
N VAL A 97 -8.71 6.84 -21.81
CA VAL A 97 -10.08 6.28 -21.84
C VAL A 97 -11.01 7.05 -20.92
N TYR A 98 -10.47 7.75 -19.93
CA TYR A 98 -11.27 8.58 -19.04
C TYR A 98 -10.44 9.70 -18.40
N SER A 99 -11.09 10.81 -18.04
CA SER A 99 -10.47 11.95 -17.38
C SER A 99 -11.46 12.63 -16.44
N VAL A 100 -10.98 13.04 -15.28
CA VAL A 100 -11.72 13.79 -14.27
C VAL A 100 -10.97 15.04 -13.87
N ASN A 101 -11.72 16.04 -13.41
CA ASN A 101 -11.13 17.18 -12.73
C ASN A 101 -10.67 16.76 -11.33
N GLY A 102 -9.56 17.33 -10.88
CA GLY A 102 -8.94 17.03 -9.59
C GLY A 102 -7.99 15.84 -9.64
N ARG A 103 -7.19 15.73 -8.57
CA ARG A 103 -6.14 14.71 -8.45
C ARG A 103 -6.67 13.39 -7.90
N TRP A 104 -7.73 13.42 -7.10
CA TRP A 104 -8.18 12.30 -6.26
C TRP A 104 -8.33 10.95 -6.98
N MET A 105 -8.72 10.90 -8.25
CA MET A 105 -8.75 9.61 -8.97
C MET A 105 -7.36 8.95 -9.04
N PHE A 106 -6.27 9.70 -9.15
CA PHE A 106 -4.92 9.14 -9.16
C PHE A 106 -4.60 8.39 -7.86
N ASP A 107 -5.04 8.93 -6.72
CA ASP A 107 -4.71 8.38 -5.41
C ASP A 107 -5.68 7.28 -4.95
N THR A 108 -6.82 7.11 -5.63
CA THR A 108 -7.97 6.37 -5.08
C THR A 108 -8.60 5.39 -6.05
N ALA A 109 -8.20 5.42 -7.32
CA ALA A 109 -8.85 4.63 -8.36
C ALA A 109 -8.66 3.12 -8.17
N GLY A 110 -9.71 2.39 -8.49
CA GLY A 110 -9.73 0.93 -8.55
C GLY A 110 -10.53 0.48 -9.76
N LEU A 111 -10.04 -0.53 -10.48
CA LEU A 111 -10.71 -1.08 -11.65
C LEU A 111 -11.32 -2.46 -11.34
N SER A 112 -12.52 -2.71 -11.84
CA SER A 112 -13.15 -4.03 -11.72
C SER A 112 -12.36 -5.09 -12.48
N ALA A 113 -12.48 -6.35 -12.05
CA ALA A 113 -11.73 -7.47 -12.63
C ALA A 113 -12.00 -7.65 -14.15
N ASP A 114 -13.18 -7.29 -14.62
CA ASP A 114 -13.57 -7.31 -16.04
C ASP A 114 -13.22 -6.01 -16.79
N GLY A 115 -12.63 -5.02 -16.10
CA GLY A 115 -12.28 -3.72 -16.65
C GLY A 115 -13.45 -2.83 -17.04
N ARG A 116 -14.70 -3.24 -16.73
CA ARG A 116 -15.89 -2.49 -17.13
C ARG A 116 -16.10 -1.25 -16.26
N PHE A 117 -15.75 -1.32 -14.99
CA PHE A 117 -16.08 -0.29 -14.04
C PHE A 117 -14.85 0.28 -13.35
N LEU A 118 -14.83 1.60 -13.21
CA LEU A 118 -13.84 2.35 -12.46
C LEU A 118 -14.51 2.93 -11.21
N ALA A 119 -13.95 2.66 -10.04
CA ALA A 119 -14.32 3.29 -8.79
C ALA A 119 -13.23 4.30 -8.39
N TYR A 120 -13.61 5.47 -7.90
CA TYR A 120 -12.67 6.47 -7.38
C TYR A 120 -13.39 7.43 -6.43
N VAL A 121 -12.63 8.19 -5.66
CA VAL A 121 -13.16 9.28 -4.83
C VAL A 121 -13.00 10.61 -5.57
N SER A 122 -14.09 11.38 -5.65
CA SER A 122 -14.09 12.70 -6.30
C SER A 122 -13.53 13.80 -5.38
N ASP A 123 -13.28 14.98 -5.96
CA ASP A 123 -12.92 16.19 -5.21
C ASP A 123 -14.03 16.71 -4.30
N ARG A 124 -15.26 16.20 -4.45
CA ARG A 124 -16.41 16.48 -3.59
C ARG A 124 -16.59 15.46 -2.48
N ALA A 125 -15.58 14.61 -2.25
CA ALA A 125 -15.67 13.52 -1.27
C ALA A 125 -16.83 12.56 -1.57
N GLU A 126 -17.02 12.22 -2.85
CA GLU A 126 -18.03 11.26 -3.28
C GLU A 126 -17.34 9.99 -3.77
N LEU A 127 -17.85 8.82 -3.39
CA LEU A 127 -17.50 7.57 -4.07
C LEU A 127 -18.24 7.54 -5.40
N VAL A 128 -17.50 7.64 -6.50
CA VAL A 128 -18.02 7.58 -7.86
C VAL A 128 -17.69 6.23 -8.47
N VAL A 129 -18.67 5.66 -9.18
CA VAL A 129 -18.48 4.50 -10.04
C VAL A 129 -18.86 4.87 -11.47
N ARG A 130 -17.92 4.63 -12.38
CA ARG A 130 -18.07 4.85 -13.82
C ARG A 130 -18.15 3.52 -14.55
N ASP A 131 -19.17 3.36 -15.38
CA ASP A 131 -19.21 2.32 -16.41
C ASP A 131 -18.40 2.82 -17.62
N LEU A 132 -17.23 2.23 -17.86
CA LEU A 132 -16.33 2.59 -18.95
C LEU A 132 -16.89 2.16 -20.32
N SER A 133 -17.79 1.18 -20.37
CA SER A 133 -18.43 0.73 -21.61
C SER A 133 -19.61 1.63 -22.01
N ALA A 134 -20.41 2.04 -21.04
CA ALA A 134 -21.58 2.91 -21.27
C ALA A 134 -21.22 4.41 -21.22
N GLY A 135 -20.07 4.76 -20.65
CA GLY A 135 -19.64 6.14 -20.46
C GLY A 135 -20.41 6.90 -19.38
N THR A 136 -21.20 6.19 -18.56
CA THR A 136 -22.07 6.75 -17.51
C THR A 136 -21.41 6.69 -16.14
N GLU A 137 -21.68 7.67 -15.30
CA GLU A 137 -21.24 7.69 -13.89
C GLU A 137 -22.42 7.78 -12.94
N ARG A 138 -22.18 7.32 -11.72
CA ARG A 138 -23.07 7.59 -10.60
C ARG A 138 -22.29 7.74 -9.31
N VAL A 139 -22.82 8.59 -8.43
CA VAL A 139 -22.40 8.67 -7.05
C VAL A 139 -23.01 7.50 -6.29
N VAL A 140 -22.17 6.68 -5.67
CA VAL A 140 -22.58 5.58 -4.80
C VAL A 140 -22.78 6.09 -3.37
N VAL A 141 -21.88 6.97 -2.94
CA VAL A 141 -21.87 7.55 -1.59
C VAL A 141 -21.46 9.01 -1.71
N ALA A 142 -22.21 9.89 -1.04
CA ALA A 142 -21.86 11.30 -0.92
C ALA A 142 -21.39 11.62 0.50
N GLY A 143 -20.56 12.66 0.63
CA GLY A 143 -20.14 13.17 1.94
C GLY A 143 -19.22 12.21 2.70
N LEU A 144 -18.31 11.53 2.01
CA LEU A 144 -17.26 10.75 2.66
C LEU A 144 -16.46 11.66 3.62
N ALA A 145 -16.23 11.20 4.84
CA ALA A 145 -15.48 11.95 5.83
C ALA A 145 -13.97 11.84 5.57
N LEU A 146 -13.50 12.41 4.46
CA LEU A 146 -12.09 12.45 4.11
C LEU A 146 -11.34 13.30 5.14
N GLY A 147 -10.67 12.66 6.10
CA GLY A 147 -9.75 13.33 7.03
C GLY A 147 -8.49 13.84 6.32
N GLU A 148 -7.59 14.51 7.03
CA GLU A 148 -6.30 14.97 6.45
C GLU A 148 -5.35 13.82 6.05
N GLN A 149 -5.55 12.61 6.58
CA GLN A 149 -4.83 11.41 6.17
C GLN A 149 -5.80 10.40 5.57
N VAL A 150 -5.92 10.42 4.25
CA VAL A 150 -6.75 9.46 3.53
C VAL A 150 -5.88 8.39 2.91
N CYS A 151 -5.94 7.20 3.48
CA CYS A 151 -5.36 5.99 2.90
C CYS A 151 -6.46 5.34 2.05
N GLN A 152 -6.44 5.55 0.74
CA GLN A 152 -7.53 5.12 -0.14
C GLN A 152 -7.03 4.21 -1.24
N ASP A 153 -7.44 2.95 -1.16
CA ASP A 153 -7.42 2.05 -2.30
C ASP A 153 -8.88 1.66 -2.55
N ALA A 154 -9.45 2.07 -3.68
CA ALA A 154 -10.63 1.38 -4.18
C ALA A 154 -10.16 0.02 -4.70
N VAL A 155 -10.73 -1.06 -4.18
CA VAL A 155 -10.50 -2.41 -4.67
C VAL A 155 -11.81 -3.02 -5.11
N TRP A 156 -11.78 -4.01 -5.98
CA TRP A 156 -12.98 -4.67 -6.45
C TRP A 156 -13.01 -6.12 -5.99
N ALA A 157 -14.19 -6.55 -5.57
CA ALA A 157 -14.46 -7.94 -5.35
C ALA A 157 -14.51 -8.74 -6.65
N PRO A 158 -14.13 -10.04 -6.64
CA PRO A 158 -14.25 -10.92 -7.80
C PRO A 158 -15.66 -10.95 -8.39
N ASP A 159 -16.69 -10.73 -7.56
CA ASP A 159 -18.09 -10.64 -7.98
C ASP A 159 -18.50 -9.28 -8.59
N GLY A 160 -17.53 -8.36 -8.76
CA GLY A 160 -17.76 -7.05 -9.36
C GLY A 160 -18.34 -6.01 -8.40
N LYS A 161 -18.30 -6.22 -7.08
CA LYS A 161 -18.63 -5.17 -6.11
C LYS A 161 -17.36 -4.39 -5.72
N PRO A 162 -17.25 -3.09 -5.98
CA PRO A 162 -16.20 -2.25 -5.39
C PRO A 162 -16.29 -2.23 -3.88
N MET A 163 -15.13 -2.06 -3.30
CA MET A 163 -14.88 -1.69 -1.93
C MET A 163 -14.04 -0.42 -2.00
N VAL A 164 -14.32 0.56 -1.16
CA VAL A 164 -13.42 1.70 -1.01
C VAL A 164 -12.92 1.73 0.40
N LEU A 165 -11.62 1.47 0.53
CA LEU A 165 -10.91 1.68 1.76
C LEU A 165 -10.93 3.18 2.05
N THR A 166 -11.69 3.59 3.05
CA THR A 166 -11.61 4.96 3.59
C THR A 166 -11.23 4.86 5.05
N GLN A 167 -10.18 5.56 5.45
CA GLN A 167 -9.92 5.82 6.85
C GLN A 167 -10.85 6.95 7.31
N ASN A 168 -12.11 6.60 7.62
CA ASN A 168 -13.06 7.57 8.15
C ASN A 168 -12.96 7.60 9.66
N GLY A 169 -12.13 8.51 10.15
CA GLY A 169 -11.92 8.75 11.57
C GLY A 169 -11.26 7.58 12.28
N VAL A 170 -11.21 7.72 13.60
CA VAL A 170 -10.76 6.67 14.51
C VAL A 170 -11.96 6.16 15.31
N ASP A 171 -11.97 4.87 15.64
CA ASP A 171 -12.91 4.36 16.64
C ASP A 171 -12.57 4.89 18.04
N ALA A 172 -13.32 4.49 19.05
CA ALA A 172 -13.09 4.91 20.43
C ALA A 172 -11.68 4.54 20.96
N SER A 173 -10.98 3.62 20.30
CA SER A 173 -9.61 3.20 20.63
C SER A 173 -8.52 3.98 19.88
N GLY A 174 -8.89 4.88 18.97
CA GLY A 174 -7.92 5.56 18.11
C GLY A 174 -7.56 4.77 16.84
N ALA A 175 -8.22 3.64 16.56
CA ALA A 175 -7.92 2.80 15.41
C ALA A 175 -8.68 3.24 14.16
N PRO A 176 -8.06 3.21 12.96
CA PRO A 176 -8.76 3.53 11.72
C PRO A 176 -9.93 2.58 11.51
N LYS A 177 -11.08 3.14 11.11
CA LYS A 177 -12.21 2.33 10.65
C LYS A 177 -12.07 2.07 9.18
N LEU A 178 -12.30 0.84 8.76
CA LEU A 178 -12.55 0.53 7.36
C LEU A 178 -14.04 0.52 7.10
N GLN A 179 -14.42 1.15 6.00
CA GLN A 179 -15.77 1.11 5.47
C GLN A 179 -15.73 0.40 4.12
N TRP A 180 -16.80 -0.30 3.80
CA TRP A 180 -17.06 -0.84 2.47
C TRP A 180 -18.48 -0.50 2.07
N PHE A 181 -18.72 -0.47 0.76
CA PHE A 181 -19.97 -0.06 0.19
C PHE A 181 -20.42 -1.09 -0.81
N ASP A 182 -21.63 -1.64 -0.65
CA ASP A 182 -22.27 -2.33 -1.74
C ASP A 182 -22.59 -1.29 -2.81
N VAL A 183 -22.00 -1.43 -3.97
CA VAL A 183 -22.11 -0.39 -4.99
C VAL A 183 -23.41 -0.44 -5.73
N THR A 184 -24.07 -1.58 -5.83
CA THR A 184 -25.40 -1.64 -6.44
C THR A 184 -26.39 -0.80 -5.64
N THR A 185 -26.29 -0.83 -4.32
CA THR A 185 -27.27 -0.26 -3.39
C THR A 185 -26.81 1.02 -2.68
N GLY A 186 -25.50 1.28 -2.65
CA GLY A 186 -24.89 2.32 -1.81
C GLY A 186 -24.82 1.96 -0.32
N ALA A 187 -25.23 0.75 0.07
CA ALA A 187 -25.26 0.35 1.47
C ALA A 187 -23.84 0.25 2.04
N ALA A 188 -23.58 1.01 3.10
CA ALA A 188 -22.32 0.97 3.81
C ALA A 188 -22.34 -0.12 4.88
N ALA A 189 -21.22 -0.82 5.03
CA ALA A 189 -20.90 -1.50 6.27
C ALA A 189 -19.45 -1.20 6.67
N SER A 190 -19.15 -1.38 7.95
CA SER A 190 -17.88 -0.94 8.52
C SER A 190 -17.36 -1.92 9.55
N THR A 191 -16.05 -2.04 9.63
CA THR A 191 -15.36 -2.88 10.60
C THR A 191 -14.21 -2.07 11.19
N ALA A 192 -14.02 -2.21 12.48
CA ALA A 192 -12.89 -1.60 13.16
C ALA A 192 -11.63 -2.39 12.81
N VAL A 193 -10.56 -1.70 12.46
CA VAL A 193 -9.34 -2.37 12.00
C VAL A 193 -8.16 -1.88 12.80
N LYS A 194 -7.44 -2.84 13.38
CA LYS A 194 -6.30 -2.56 14.25
C LYS A 194 -5.04 -2.30 13.42
N VAL A 195 -5.12 -1.44 12.41
CA VAL A 195 -3.96 -1.03 11.60
C VAL A 195 -3.43 0.30 12.09
N GLY A 196 -2.11 0.46 12.08
CA GLY A 196 -1.50 1.80 12.10
C GLY A 196 -1.20 2.23 10.66
N GLY A 197 -1.86 3.29 10.18
CA GLY A 197 -1.49 4.01 8.95
C GLY A 197 -1.97 3.41 7.60
N CYS A 198 -1.40 3.92 6.51
CA CYS A 198 -1.89 3.77 5.14
C CYS A 198 -1.44 2.53 4.35
N PHE A 199 -0.98 1.47 5.02
CA PHE A 199 -0.34 0.33 4.33
C PHE A 199 -1.20 -0.92 4.28
N ALA A 200 -2.52 -0.77 4.39
CA ALA A 200 -3.44 -1.88 4.29
C ALA A 200 -3.84 -2.13 2.83
N ARG A 201 -3.75 -3.38 2.40
CA ARG A 201 -4.07 -3.87 1.06
C ARG A 201 -5.26 -4.83 1.16
N PRO A 202 -6.48 -4.36 0.91
CA PRO A 202 -7.64 -5.25 0.88
C PRO A 202 -7.58 -6.17 -0.34
N VAL A 203 -7.95 -7.42 -0.14
CA VAL A 203 -8.08 -8.45 -1.18
C VAL A 203 -9.45 -9.05 -1.04
N ALA A 204 -10.16 -9.08 -2.14
CA ALA A 204 -11.49 -9.62 -2.10
C ALA A 204 -11.50 -11.13 -2.39
N ARG A 205 -12.41 -11.81 -1.72
CA ARG A 205 -12.58 -13.26 -1.74
C ARG A 205 -13.61 -13.67 -2.78
N THR A 206 -13.51 -14.91 -3.26
CA THR A 206 -14.45 -15.47 -4.24
C THR A 206 -15.86 -15.68 -3.69
N ASP A 207 -16.04 -15.71 -2.37
CA ASP A 207 -17.35 -15.78 -1.71
C ASP A 207 -18.00 -14.40 -1.52
N GLY A 208 -17.45 -13.34 -2.11
CA GLY A 208 -17.92 -11.96 -1.98
C GLY A 208 -17.50 -11.29 -0.66
N GLY A 209 -16.72 -11.98 0.18
CA GLY A 209 -16.04 -11.39 1.32
C GLY A 209 -14.74 -10.68 0.92
N TYR A 210 -13.96 -10.30 1.91
CA TYR A 210 -12.61 -9.77 1.72
C TYR A 210 -11.73 -10.10 2.91
N ASP A 211 -10.43 -10.17 2.67
CA ASP A 211 -9.40 -10.19 3.71
C ASP A 211 -8.57 -8.92 3.56
N LEU A 212 -8.19 -8.32 4.67
CA LEU A 212 -7.34 -7.15 4.71
C LEU A 212 -5.92 -7.57 5.08
N TYR A 213 -4.97 -7.30 4.21
CA TYR A 213 -3.55 -7.50 4.52
C TYR A 213 -2.92 -6.20 4.98
N TYR A 214 -2.12 -6.22 6.04
CA TYR A 214 -1.43 -5.03 6.52
C TYR A 214 -0.15 -5.38 7.25
N LEU A 215 0.75 -4.42 7.39
CA LEU A 215 1.96 -4.58 8.17
C LEU A 215 1.73 -4.17 9.63
N SER A 216 2.15 -5.00 10.57
CA SER A 216 2.19 -4.64 11.99
C SER A 216 3.30 -5.39 12.69
N LYS A 217 4.03 -4.73 13.60
CA LYS A 217 5.10 -5.35 14.42
C LYS A 217 6.11 -6.17 13.59
N GLY A 218 6.43 -5.72 12.37
CA GLY A 218 7.38 -6.38 11.47
C GLY A 218 6.86 -7.63 10.75
N ASP A 219 5.56 -7.94 10.82
CA ASP A 219 4.94 -9.08 10.13
C ASP A 219 3.72 -8.63 9.32
N VAL A 220 3.40 -9.40 8.29
CA VAL A 220 2.16 -9.28 7.53
C VAL A 220 1.05 -9.93 8.34
N TYR A 221 -0.02 -9.18 8.56
CA TYR A 221 -1.24 -9.65 9.17
C TYR A 221 -2.30 -9.76 8.09
N TRP A 222 -3.23 -10.68 8.27
CA TRP A 222 -4.50 -10.68 7.55
C TRP A 222 -5.63 -10.50 8.56
N GLN A 223 -6.69 -9.81 8.16
CA GLN A 223 -7.87 -9.56 8.96
C GLN A 223 -9.15 -9.80 8.16
N THR A 224 -10.07 -10.57 8.72
CA THR A 224 -11.40 -10.83 8.16
C THR A 224 -12.37 -9.66 8.44
N PRO A 225 -13.52 -9.60 7.74
CA PRO A 225 -14.47 -8.51 7.87
C PRO A 225 -15.08 -8.38 9.28
N ASP A 226 -15.17 -9.49 10.03
CA ASP A 226 -15.67 -9.53 11.40
C ASP A 226 -14.64 -9.05 12.45
N GLY A 227 -13.44 -8.65 12.01
CA GLY A 227 -12.41 -8.09 12.89
C GLY A 227 -11.39 -9.10 13.41
N ASN A 228 -11.51 -10.39 13.07
CA ASN A 228 -10.52 -11.38 13.46
C ASN A 228 -9.24 -11.16 12.65
N ALA A 229 -8.11 -11.05 13.34
CA ALA A 229 -6.82 -10.80 12.72
C ALA A 229 -5.78 -11.82 13.20
N ALA A 230 -4.91 -12.25 12.30
CA ALA A 230 -3.81 -13.14 12.62
C ALA A 230 -2.52 -12.73 11.88
N ALA A 231 -1.39 -12.92 12.57
CA ALA A 231 -0.09 -12.83 11.95
C ALA A 231 0.10 -13.98 10.95
N THR A 232 0.73 -13.70 9.81
CA THR A 232 1.01 -14.72 8.79
C THR A 232 2.31 -15.47 9.07
N GLY A 233 3.20 -14.96 9.93
CA GLY A 233 4.54 -15.50 10.13
C GLY A 233 5.52 -15.13 9.03
N LEU A 234 5.12 -14.29 8.07
CA LEU A 234 5.96 -13.89 6.95
C LEU A 234 7.08 -12.94 7.36
N GLY A 235 6.88 -12.11 8.38
CA GLY A 235 7.87 -11.18 8.90
C GLY A 235 9.21 -11.84 9.21
N PRO A 236 9.22 -12.83 10.13
CA PRO A 236 10.40 -13.64 10.41
C PRO A 236 10.91 -14.40 9.18
N ALA A 237 10.04 -15.08 8.43
CA ALA A 237 10.46 -15.87 7.26
C ALA A 237 11.17 -15.03 6.19
N VAL A 238 10.68 -13.82 5.93
CA VAL A 238 11.31 -12.86 5.02
C VAL A 238 12.64 -12.39 5.58
N SER A 239 12.68 -12.01 6.86
CA SER A 239 13.91 -11.56 7.52
C SER A 239 15.00 -12.62 7.49
N ASP A 240 14.66 -13.88 7.75
CA ASP A 240 15.60 -15.01 7.71
C ASP A 240 16.09 -15.29 6.28
N THR A 241 15.22 -15.13 5.28
CA THR A 241 15.55 -15.43 3.89
C THR A 241 16.42 -14.35 3.23
N VAL A 242 16.13 -13.07 3.49
CA VAL A 242 16.82 -11.96 2.79
C VAL A 242 17.70 -11.09 3.70
N GLY A 243 17.72 -11.36 5.01
CA GLY A 243 18.53 -10.61 5.98
C GLY A 243 17.99 -9.22 6.32
N GLU A 244 16.76 -8.89 5.91
CA GLU A 244 16.14 -7.57 6.10
C GLU A 244 14.68 -7.70 6.56
N PRO A 245 14.21 -6.82 7.45
CA PRO A 245 12.82 -6.85 7.92
C PRO A 245 11.84 -6.43 6.84
N VAL A 246 10.59 -6.88 6.98
CA VAL A 246 9.45 -6.42 6.18
C VAL A 246 9.16 -4.95 6.49
N ARG A 247 9.06 -4.11 5.45
CA ARG A 247 8.80 -2.67 5.56
C ARG A 247 7.46 -2.23 5.00
N ALA A 248 7.01 -2.84 3.90
CA ALA A 248 5.73 -2.48 3.29
C ALA A 248 5.15 -3.65 2.49
N LEU A 249 3.85 -3.56 2.22
CA LEU A 249 3.13 -4.44 1.31
C LEU A 249 3.04 -3.79 -0.07
N GLY A 250 3.67 -4.42 -1.06
CA GLY A 250 3.63 -4.00 -2.46
C GLY A 250 2.35 -4.42 -3.17
N GLY A 251 1.76 -5.55 -2.77
CA GLY A 251 0.52 -6.07 -3.35
C GLY A 251 0.20 -7.47 -2.84
N VAL A 252 -0.98 -7.96 -3.18
CA VAL A 252 -1.44 -9.30 -2.81
C VAL A 252 -2.10 -9.94 -4.03
N SER A 253 -1.96 -11.25 -4.20
CA SER A 253 -2.59 -11.97 -5.30
C SER A 253 -4.12 -11.99 -5.16
N PRO A 254 -4.87 -12.07 -6.27
CA PRO A 254 -6.34 -12.10 -6.22
C PRO A 254 -6.92 -13.23 -5.36
N ASP A 255 -6.20 -14.34 -5.20
CA ASP A 255 -6.59 -15.46 -4.35
C ASP A 255 -6.15 -15.34 -2.89
N GLY A 256 -5.49 -14.24 -2.51
CA GLY A 256 -4.99 -13.99 -1.16
C GLY A 256 -3.87 -14.93 -0.71
N LYS A 257 -3.30 -15.76 -1.59
CA LYS A 257 -2.29 -16.75 -1.20
C LYS A 257 -0.86 -16.22 -1.25
N LYS A 258 -0.60 -15.21 -2.07
CA LYS A 258 0.73 -14.64 -2.25
C LYS A 258 0.74 -13.15 -1.96
N VAL A 259 1.78 -12.69 -1.30
CA VAL A 259 2.03 -11.26 -1.07
C VAL A 259 3.33 -10.85 -1.71
N CYS A 260 3.32 -9.64 -2.25
CA CYS A 260 4.49 -8.90 -2.63
C CYS A 260 4.89 -8.01 -1.46
N VAL A 261 6.14 -8.16 -1.00
CA VAL A 261 6.66 -7.50 0.19
C VAL A 261 7.90 -6.70 -0.16
N LEU A 262 7.96 -5.47 0.35
CA LEU A 262 9.15 -4.63 0.34
C LEU A 262 9.93 -4.82 1.64
N THR A 263 11.24 -4.99 1.55
CA THR A 263 12.16 -5.22 2.69
C THR A 263 13.11 -4.05 2.93
N GLY A 264 13.59 -3.94 4.18
CA GLY A 264 14.71 -3.09 4.59
C GLY A 264 14.46 -1.58 4.58
N ASP A 265 15.45 -0.81 5.01
CA ASP A 265 15.40 0.67 5.06
C ASP A 265 15.63 1.33 3.70
N GLY A 266 15.68 0.52 2.64
CA GLY A 266 16.18 0.93 1.34
C GLY A 266 17.70 1.08 1.37
N GLY A 267 18.42 0.00 1.65
CA GLY A 267 19.87 -0.10 1.45
C GLY A 267 20.23 -0.04 -0.05
N PRO A 268 21.20 -0.80 -0.58
CA PRO A 268 21.44 -0.86 -2.04
C PRO A 268 20.19 -1.20 -2.88
N LEU A 269 19.10 -1.66 -2.26
CA LEU A 269 17.76 -1.83 -2.84
C LEU A 269 16.99 -0.52 -3.08
N LYS A 270 17.44 0.66 -2.60
CA LYS A 270 16.82 1.98 -2.87
C LYS A 270 16.67 2.29 -4.36
N LYS A 271 17.53 1.68 -5.18
CA LYS A 271 17.57 1.86 -6.62
C LYS A 271 16.65 0.88 -7.38
N ARG A 272 16.11 -0.16 -6.71
CA ARG A 272 15.22 -1.10 -7.40
C ARG A 272 13.88 -0.46 -7.77
N ALA A 273 13.43 -0.83 -8.95
CA ALA A 273 12.28 -0.30 -9.66
C ALA A 273 10.92 -0.91 -9.26
N LEU A 274 10.89 -1.79 -8.27
CA LEU A 274 9.65 -2.43 -7.86
C LEU A 274 9.40 -2.09 -6.39
N ASP A 275 8.15 -1.82 -6.05
CA ASP A 275 7.67 -1.83 -4.66
C ASP A 275 7.56 -3.28 -4.14
N CYS A 276 8.51 -4.14 -4.54
CA CYS A 276 8.53 -5.57 -4.30
C CYS A 276 9.98 -6.08 -4.20
N SER A 277 10.39 -6.51 -3.01
CA SER A 277 11.67 -7.21 -2.80
C SER A 277 11.51 -8.72 -2.95
N VAL A 278 10.42 -9.26 -2.41
CA VAL A 278 10.16 -10.70 -2.34
C VAL A 278 8.70 -10.98 -2.64
N ILE A 279 8.43 -12.18 -3.17
CA ILE A 279 7.10 -12.78 -3.13
C ILE A 279 7.10 -13.82 -2.03
N ALA A 280 6.07 -13.83 -1.20
CA ALA A 280 5.90 -14.85 -0.19
C ALA A 280 4.54 -15.52 -0.32
N ASP A 281 4.54 -16.84 -0.14
CA ASP A 281 3.32 -17.63 0.00
C ASP A 281 2.88 -17.62 1.47
N ILE A 282 1.66 -17.15 1.72
CA ILE A 282 1.15 -16.91 3.07
C ILE A 282 0.93 -18.22 3.82
N ALA A 283 0.43 -19.26 3.15
CA ALA A 283 0.06 -20.52 3.79
C ALA A 283 1.31 -21.34 4.18
N THR A 284 2.33 -21.31 3.34
CA THR A 284 3.56 -22.10 3.52
C THR A 284 4.71 -21.30 4.12
N THR A 285 4.56 -19.99 4.25
CA THR A 285 5.63 -19.03 4.60
C THR A 285 6.85 -19.07 3.68
N ARG A 286 6.73 -19.71 2.51
CA ARG A 286 7.83 -19.80 1.53
C ARG A 286 8.10 -18.42 0.94
N VAL A 287 9.35 -17.98 1.03
CA VAL A 287 9.80 -16.68 0.52
C VAL A 287 10.65 -16.90 -0.74
N GLU A 288 10.33 -16.14 -1.79
CA GLU A 288 10.99 -16.17 -3.09
C GLU A 288 11.58 -14.77 -3.36
N PRO A 289 12.91 -14.59 -3.15
CA PRO A 289 13.56 -13.33 -3.44
C PRO A 289 13.51 -13.02 -4.93
N LEU A 290 13.19 -11.78 -5.28
CA LEU A 290 13.27 -11.32 -6.67
C LEU A 290 14.74 -10.98 -6.97
N LYS A 291 15.45 -11.96 -7.54
CA LYS A 291 16.91 -11.87 -7.75
C LYS A 291 17.34 -11.07 -8.99
N ASP A 292 16.43 -10.81 -9.93
CA ASP A 292 16.77 -10.22 -11.23
C ASP A 292 15.86 -9.02 -11.60
N VAL A 293 15.78 -8.06 -10.67
CA VAL A 293 15.06 -6.80 -10.90
C VAL A 293 16.09 -5.75 -11.31
N PRO A 294 16.20 -5.42 -12.60
CA PRO A 294 17.08 -4.34 -13.02
C PRO A 294 16.82 -3.06 -12.23
N ASP A 295 17.91 -2.41 -11.86
CA ASP A 295 17.89 -1.04 -11.37
C ASP A 295 17.42 -0.14 -12.52
N SER A 296 16.10 0.07 -12.63
CA SER A 296 15.54 0.90 -13.69
C SER A 296 15.13 2.28 -13.20
N GLY A 297 14.98 2.51 -11.90
CA GLY A 297 14.67 3.84 -11.33
C GLY A 297 13.19 4.24 -11.30
N VAL A 298 12.29 3.60 -12.06
CA VAL A 298 10.84 3.81 -11.92
C VAL A 298 10.27 2.79 -10.96
N ARG A 299 9.71 3.24 -9.84
CA ARG A 299 8.96 2.37 -8.91
C ARG A 299 7.56 2.13 -9.45
N GLY A 300 7.22 0.87 -9.68
CA GLY A 300 5.87 0.46 -10.04
C GLY A 300 5.37 -0.69 -9.16
N PRO A 301 4.03 -0.83 -9.03
CA PRO A 301 3.45 -1.98 -8.37
C PRO A 301 3.73 -3.25 -9.18
N VAL A 302 3.79 -4.39 -8.47
CA VAL A 302 3.71 -5.71 -9.11
C VAL A 302 2.25 -6.12 -9.13
N LEU A 303 1.71 -6.32 -10.32
CA LEU A 303 0.33 -6.79 -10.49
C LEU A 303 0.32 -8.30 -10.59
N PHE A 304 -0.51 -8.95 -9.78
CA PHE A 304 -0.78 -10.38 -9.90
C PHE A 304 -1.89 -10.63 -10.91
N MET A 305 -1.66 -11.57 -11.82
CA MET A 305 -2.64 -12.03 -12.79
C MET A 305 -3.50 -13.16 -12.20
N PRO A 306 -4.71 -13.43 -12.74
CA PRO A 306 -5.58 -14.52 -12.27
C PRO A 306 -4.94 -15.91 -12.33
N ASP A 307 -4.02 -16.14 -13.27
CA ASP A 307 -3.26 -17.39 -13.41
C ASP A 307 -2.03 -17.48 -12.48
N GLY A 308 -1.85 -16.49 -11.61
CA GLY A 308 -0.74 -16.38 -10.66
C GLY A 308 0.56 -15.86 -11.27
N ARG A 309 0.64 -15.65 -12.60
CA ARG A 309 1.74 -14.87 -13.19
C ARG A 309 1.67 -13.42 -12.72
N ARG A 310 2.73 -12.67 -13.03
CA ARG A 310 2.91 -11.32 -12.53
C ARG A 310 3.31 -10.37 -13.64
N VAL A 311 2.74 -9.18 -13.65
CA VAL A 311 3.24 -8.07 -14.46
C VAL A 311 4.06 -7.17 -13.55
N ALA A 312 5.33 -7.02 -13.89
CA ALA A 312 6.26 -6.11 -13.24
C ALA A 312 6.61 -4.99 -14.22
N ARG A 313 6.51 -3.75 -13.77
CA ARG A 313 6.84 -2.58 -14.59
C ARG A 313 8.25 -2.08 -14.29
N PHE A 314 8.95 -1.73 -15.36
CA PHE A 314 10.26 -1.11 -15.36
C PHE A 314 10.18 0.19 -16.15
N SER A 315 11.21 1.02 -16.09
CA SER A 315 11.17 2.40 -16.63
C SER A 315 10.80 2.55 -18.09
N ASN A 316 11.01 1.52 -18.91
CA ASN A 316 10.78 1.54 -20.34
C ASN A 316 10.10 0.28 -20.89
N PHE A 317 9.74 -0.68 -20.02
CA PHE A 317 9.07 -1.91 -20.44
C PHE A 317 8.26 -2.52 -19.30
N VAL A 318 7.31 -3.37 -19.67
CA VAL A 318 6.64 -4.29 -18.76
C VAL A 318 7.20 -5.69 -18.96
N SER A 319 7.33 -6.44 -17.87
CA SER A 319 7.77 -7.84 -17.89
C SER A 319 6.67 -8.72 -17.34
N LEU A 320 6.32 -9.74 -18.11
CA LEU A 320 5.49 -10.83 -17.65
C LEU A 320 6.38 -11.90 -17.01
N ARG A 321 6.18 -12.17 -15.73
CA ARG A 321 7.00 -13.09 -14.96
C ARG A 321 6.18 -14.29 -14.49
N GLY A 322 6.83 -15.45 -14.53
CA GLY A 322 6.28 -16.70 -14.02
C GLY A 322 6.11 -16.68 -12.51
N LEU A 323 5.52 -17.75 -11.98
CA LEU A 323 5.38 -17.96 -10.54
C LEU A 323 6.72 -18.05 -9.82
N ASP A 324 7.77 -18.47 -10.51
CA ASP A 324 9.17 -18.54 -10.08
C ASP A 324 9.93 -17.20 -10.17
N GLY A 325 9.28 -16.14 -10.69
CA GLY A 325 9.88 -14.83 -10.90
C GLY A 325 10.71 -14.71 -12.19
N ILE A 326 10.86 -15.79 -12.96
CA ILE A 326 11.60 -15.79 -14.22
C ILE A 326 10.79 -14.98 -15.26
N PRO A 327 11.41 -14.01 -15.97
CA PRO A 327 10.77 -13.36 -17.10
C PRO A 327 10.35 -14.38 -18.15
N THR A 328 9.06 -14.41 -18.42
CA THR A 328 8.48 -15.20 -19.52
C THR A 328 8.29 -14.35 -20.77
N GLY A 329 8.22 -13.02 -20.63
CA GLY A 329 8.21 -12.08 -21.74
C GLY A 329 8.46 -10.64 -21.28
N THR A 330 8.84 -9.79 -22.22
CA THR A 330 8.99 -8.34 -22.02
C THR A 330 8.39 -7.60 -23.20
N GLU A 331 7.82 -6.43 -22.93
CA GLU A 331 7.23 -5.58 -23.95
C GLU A 331 7.56 -4.11 -23.67
N PRO A 332 8.17 -3.39 -24.61
CA PRO A 332 8.49 -1.97 -24.43
C PRO A 332 7.19 -1.17 -24.32
N GLU A 333 7.16 -0.24 -23.37
CA GLU A 333 6.04 0.70 -23.25
C GLU A 333 6.16 1.80 -24.31
N PRO A 334 5.07 2.21 -24.97
CA PRO A 334 5.11 3.37 -25.84
C PRO A 334 5.37 4.65 -25.04
N GLU A 335 5.98 5.63 -25.71
CA GLU A 335 6.27 6.96 -25.15
C GLU A 335 5.03 7.63 -24.50
N SER A 336 3.83 7.33 -24.99
CA SER A 336 2.58 7.91 -24.47
C SER A 336 2.23 7.48 -23.04
N ILE A 337 2.81 6.39 -22.52
CA ILE A 337 2.46 5.85 -21.19
C ILE A 337 3.64 5.70 -20.23
N LYS A 338 4.88 5.92 -20.67
CA LYS A 338 6.08 5.67 -19.86
C LYS A 338 6.12 6.44 -18.54
N ASP A 339 5.51 7.62 -18.50
CA ASP A 339 5.48 8.49 -17.30
C ASP A 339 4.19 8.32 -16.47
N LEU A 340 3.32 7.38 -16.85
CA LEU A 340 2.07 7.12 -16.13
C LEU A 340 2.28 6.09 -15.01
N TRP A 341 1.34 5.97 -14.08
CA TRP A 341 1.39 4.98 -13.01
C TRP A 341 0.61 3.73 -13.40
N LEU A 342 1.20 2.54 -13.34
CA LEU A 342 0.47 1.30 -13.63
C LEU A 342 -0.56 1.02 -12.54
N LEU A 343 -1.84 0.94 -12.91
CA LEU A 343 -2.96 0.72 -12.00
C LEU A 343 -3.38 -0.75 -11.95
N ALA A 344 -3.70 -1.33 -13.11
CA ALA A 344 -4.35 -2.63 -13.18
C ALA A 344 -4.03 -3.38 -14.48
N TYR A 345 -4.30 -4.68 -14.44
CA TYR A 345 -4.30 -5.58 -15.59
C TYR A 345 -5.67 -6.26 -15.67
N VAL A 346 -6.24 -6.29 -16.88
CA VAL A 346 -7.52 -6.95 -17.18
C VAL A 346 -7.26 -7.94 -18.30
N SER A 347 -7.60 -9.22 -18.09
CA SER A 347 -7.44 -10.29 -19.08
C SER A 347 -8.38 -10.15 -20.26
#